data_AF-A0A4S9Q0U5-F1
#
_entry.id   AF-A0A4S9Q0U5-F1
#
_cell.length_a   1.000
_cell.length_b   1.000
_cell.length_c   1.000
_cell.angle_alpha   90.00
_cell.angle_beta   90.00
_cell.angle_gamma   90.00
#
_symmetry.space_group_name_H-M   'P 1'
#
loop_
_entity.id
_entity.type
_entity.pdbx_description
1 polymer ?
#
loop_
_entity_poly.entity_id
_entity_poly.type
_entity_poly.pdbx_seq_one_letter_code
_entity_poly.pdbx_strand_id
1 'polypeptide(L)'
;MSFAEGSSQYTQSPRLSHYQQYDSSTPPPPPPKPLSGRETPSRGPPLPPPPPAQGHMNSQNGYSNLPTNQTPLPEPGWLPSTVHDLSTNDLRRLLEDPELQAALLNDPENTHPSIPASQETLRRILDSNIQTASSLQQVESRLSHQRAATQSRLIALRALEQQHKTKIVETEDTLKGFSPMALYQRLNASAQEQDALVKGIEDSFLDEGGLAPDREVQDFVRRLREAKRVAFLRNERKERWDEGRVGGWR
;
A
#
# COMPACT_ATOMS: atom_id res chain seq x y z
N MET A 1 -3.51 -37.40 -36.24
CA MET A 1 -4.87 -37.63 -36.78
C MET A 1 -5.79 -36.71 -36.02
N SER A 2 -6.27 -35.70 -36.74
CA SER A 2 -7.13 -34.61 -36.28
C SER A 2 -8.60 -34.93 -36.60
N PHE A 3 -9.49 -34.06 -36.11
CA PHE A 3 -10.95 -33.98 -36.32
C PHE A 3 -11.77 -34.90 -35.40
N ALA A 4 -12.92 -34.50 -34.83
CA ALA A 4 -13.88 -33.52 -35.31
C ALA A 4 -14.55 -32.74 -34.18
N GLU A 5 -14.66 -31.43 -34.39
CA GLU A 5 -15.53 -30.50 -33.67
C GLU A 5 -16.90 -30.56 -34.37
N GLY A 6 -17.94 -30.85 -33.61
CA GLY A 6 -19.30 -31.01 -34.10
C GLY A 6 -20.24 -30.03 -33.41
N SER A 7 -21.07 -29.37 -34.22
CA SER A 7 -22.41 -28.82 -33.91
C SER A 7 -22.55 -27.31 -34.07
N SER A 8 -22.90 -26.96 -35.31
CA SER A 8 -24.16 -26.29 -35.68
C SER A 8 -24.40 -24.85 -35.23
N GLN A 9 -24.27 -24.00 -36.25
CA GLN A 9 -24.89 -22.69 -36.42
C GLN A 9 -26.43 -22.72 -36.47
N TYR A 10 -26.98 -21.49 -36.48
CA TYR A 10 -28.35 -21.02 -36.74
C TYR A 10 -29.21 -20.91 -35.47
N THR A 11 -29.61 -19.73 -35.00
CA THR A 11 -30.31 -18.67 -35.77
C THR A 11 -30.29 -17.35 -34.97
N GLN A 12 -29.74 -16.29 -35.56
CA GLN A 12 -30.03 -14.92 -35.16
C GLN A 12 -30.58 -14.19 -36.39
N SER A 13 -31.88 -13.88 -36.35
CA SER A 13 -32.58 -13.16 -37.41
C SER A 13 -32.19 -11.69 -37.47
N PRO A 14 -32.39 -11.04 -38.63
CA PRO A 14 -31.54 -9.95 -39.08
C PRO A 14 -32.23 -8.58 -39.13
N ARG A 15 -31.36 -7.55 -39.12
CA ARG A 15 -31.53 -6.20 -39.70
C ARG A 15 -32.62 -5.28 -39.14
N LEU A 16 -32.13 -4.17 -38.58
CA LEU A 16 -32.19 -2.90 -39.31
C LEU A 16 -30.88 -2.13 -39.13
N SER A 17 -30.04 -2.22 -40.16
CA SER A 17 -28.88 -1.38 -40.40
C SER A 17 -29.35 0.03 -40.74
N HIS A 18 -28.80 1.07 -40.12
CA HIS A 18 -28.45 2.30 -40.82
C HIS A 18 -27.13 2.86 -40.27
N TYR A 19 -26.19 2.96 -41.20
CA TYR A 19 -24.80 3.37 -41.13
C TYR A 19 -24.59 4.74 -40.50
N GLN A 20 -23.55 4.89 -39.68
CA GLN A 20 -22.43 5.78 -40.03
C GLN A 20 -21.11 5.16 -39.53
N GLN A 21 -20.28 4.78 -40.51
CA GLN A 21 -18.90 4.39 -40.32
C GLN A 21 -18.12 5.59 -39.75
N TYR A 22 -17.54 5.44 -38.57
CA TYR A 22 -16.39 6.21 -38.17
C TYR A 22 -15.22 5.26 -37.93
N ASP A 23 -14.14 5.61 -38.60
CA ASP A 23 -12.86 4.93 -38.69
C ASP A 23 -12.29 4.57 -37.31
N SER A 24 -11.89 3.32 -37.16
CA SER A 24 -11.34 2.74 -35.93
C SER A 24 -9.81 2.88 -35.90
N SER A 25 -9.28 4.04 -35.47
CA SER A 25 -7.88 4.11 -34.96
C SER A 25 -7.48 5.39 -34.21
N THR A 26 -8.40 6.18 -33.64
CA THR A 26 -8.02 7.34 -32.82
C THR A 26 -8.83 7.36 -31.52
N PRO A 27 -8.21 7.31 -30.32
CA PRO A 27 -8.97 7.44 -29.09
C PRO A 27 -9.61 8.84 -29.01
N PRO A 28 -10.85 8.96 -28.50
CA PRO A 28 -11.51 10.25 -28.37
C PRO A 28 -10.67 11.19 -27.47
N PRO A 29 -10.62 12.50 -27.77
CA PRO A 29 -9.87 13.44 -26.97
C PRO A 29 -10.41 13.49 -25.52
N PRO A 30 -9.53 13.57 -24.51
CA PRO A 30 -9.95 13.65 -23.12
C PRO A 30 -10.76 14.94 -22.87
N PRO A 31 -11.75 14.91 -21.96
CA PRO A 31 -12.59 16.07 -21.67
C PRO A 31 -11.75 17.26 -21.14
N PRO A 32 -12.14 18.50 -21.44
CA PRO A 32 -11.42 19.68 -20.97
C PRO A 32 -11.46 19.76 -19.43
N LYS A 33 -10.30 20.04 -18.82
CA LYS A 33 -10.16 20.29 -17.38
C LYS A 33 -11.09 21.45 -16.96
N PRO A 34 -11.96 21.27 -15.95
CA PRO A 34 -12.66 22.40 -15.37
C PRO A 34 -11.66 23.28 -14.61
N LEU A 35 -11.62 24.57 -14.97
CA LEU A 35 -10.94 25.60 -14.19
C LEU A 35 -11.66 25.79 -12.85
N SER A 36 -10.89 25.64 -11.77
CA SER A 36 -11.05 26.19 -10.43
C SER A 36 -12.45 26.30 -9.78
N GLY A 37 -12.60 25.51 -8.70
CA GLY A 37 -13.13 26.00 -7.43
C GLY A 37 -14.57 25.61 -7.11
N ARG A 38 -14.75 24.51 -6.35
CA ARG A 38 -15.49 24.48 -5.07
C ARG A 38 -15.49 23.06 -4.46
N GLU A 39 -14.89 22.97 -3.26
CA GLU A 39 -15.25 22.12 -2.12
C GLU A 39 -15.61 20.64 -2.35
N THR A 40 -14.64 19.75 -2.14
CA THR A 40 -14.88 18.37 -1.70
C THR A 40 -14.50 18.23 -0.22
N PRO A 41 -15.29 17.50 0.60
CA PRO A 41 -15.08 17.46 2.04
C PRO A 41 -13.83 16.64 2.39
N SER A 42 -13.02 17.23 3.27
CA SER A 42 -11.82 16.65 3.85
C SER A 42 -12.10 15.33 4.56
N ARG A 43 -11.65 14.20 3.98
CA ARG A 43 -11.55 12.92 4.68
C ARG A 43 -10.23 12.25 4.35
N GLY A 44 -9.21 12.57 5.13
CA GLY A 44 -7.91 11.87 5.13
C GLY A 44 -6.78 12.78 5.64
N PRO A 45 -5.80 12.26 6.39
CA PRO A 45 -4.55 12.99 6.65
C PRO A 45 -3.90 13.33 5.30
N PRO A 46 -3.32 14.54 5.13
CA PRO A 46 -2.71 14.91 3.86
C PRO A 46 -1.61 13.92 3.49
N LEU A 47 -1.59 13.50 2.21
CA LEU A 47 -0.48 12.72 1.68
C LEU A 47 0.81 13.55 1.81
N PRO A 48 1.94 12.94 2.22
CA PRO A 48 3.22 13.64 2.24
C PRO A 48 3.60 14.09 0.82
N PRO A 49 4.27 15.24 0.67
CA PRO A 49 4.69 15.74 -0.63
C PRO A 49 5.58 14.72 -1.35
N PRO A 50 5.48 14.61 -2.69
CA PRO A 50 6.38 13.75 -3.45
C PRO A 50 7.83 14.18 -3.23
N PRO A 51 8.79 13.24 -3.11
CA PRO A 51 10.19 13.60 -3.04
C PRO A 51 10.58 14.40 -4.31
N PRO A 52 11.46 15.40 -4.20
CA PRO A 52 11.95 16.10 -5.37
C PRO A 52 12.53 15.08 -6.34
N ALA A 53 12.08 15.13 -7.60
CA ALA A 53 12.68 14.38 -8.68
C ALA A 53 14.15 14.76 -8.74
N GLN A 54 15.00 13.90 -8.16
CA GLN A 54 16.44 14.01 -8.30
C GLN A 54 16.72 13.80 -9.77
N GLY A 55 17.01 14.91 -10.45
CA GLY A 55 17.55 14.90 -11.80
C GLY A 55 18.70 13.92 -11.86
N HIS A 56 18.71 13.14 -12.94
CA HIS A 56 19.76 12.22 -13.33
C HIS A 56 21.13 12.90 -13.21
N MET A 57 21.81 12.73 -12.08
CA MET A 57 23.25 12.93 -12.02
C MET A 57 23.89 11.62 -12.44
N ASN A 58 24.22 11.60 -13.73
CA ASN A 58 25.28 10.84 -14.35
C ASN A 58 26.22 10.17 -13.31
N SER A 59 26.04 8.88 -13.07
CA SER A 59 27.04 8.03 -12.41
C SER A 59 28.23 7.88 -13.35
N GLN A 60 29.03 8.92 -13.44
CA GLN A 60 30.31 8.88 -14.13
C GLN A 60 31.37 8.59 -13.06
N ASN A 61 31.69 7.31 -12.90
CA ASN A 61 32.92 6.73 -12.36
C ASN A 61 33.79 7.69 -11.51
N GLY A 62 33.54 7.71 -10.21
CA GLY A 62 34.34 8.40 -9.19
C GLY A 62 35.73 7.81 -8.93
N TYR A 63 36.27 7.00 -9.84
CA TYR A 63 37.64 6.46 -9.76
C TYR A 63 38.61 7.11 -10.75
N SER A 64 38.18 8.12 -11.51
CA SER A 64 38.97 8.63 -12.65
C SER A 64 39.80 9.88 -12.35
N ASN A 65 39.59 10.55 -11.22
CA ASN A 65 40.34 11.76 -10.86
C ASN A 65 41.13 11.52 -9.57
N LEU A 66 42.11 10.62 -9.61
CA LEU A 66 43.32 10.94 -8.85
C LEU A 66 43.88 12.20 -9.54
N PRO A 67 44.05 13.33 -8.84
CA PRO A 67 44.90 14.36 -9.40
C PRO A 67 46.26 13.68 -9.59
N THR A 68 46.68 13.52 -10.85
CA THR A 68 48.08 13.42 -11.22
C THR A 68 48.71 14.77 -10.85
N ASN A 69 48.78 15.05 -9.55
CA ASN A 69 49.65 16.07 -9.01
C ASN A 69 51.04 15.48 -9.20
N GLN A 70 51.60 15.70 -10.38
CA GLN A 70 53.01 15.44 -10.66
C GLN A 70 53.76 16.31 -9.67
N THR A 71 54.02 15.74 -8.50
CA THR A 71 54.81 16.39 -7.48
C THR A 71 56.17 16.51 -8.15
N PRO A 72 56.67 17.73 -8.38
CA PRO A 72 57.93 17.89 -9.10
C PRO A 72 58.98 17.10 -8.33
N LEU A 73 59.54 16.06 -8.94
CA LEU A 73 60.62 15.32 -8.31
C LEU A 73 61.77 16.30 -8.11
N PRO A 74 62.47 16.26 -6.96
CA PRO A 74 63.62 17.12 -6.74
C PRO A 74 64.65 16.87 -7.84
N GLU A 75 65.18 17.96 -8.40
CA GLU A 75 66.31 17.88 -9.34
C GLU A 75 67.47 17.13 -8.68
N PRO A 76 68.19 16.27 -9.42
CA PRO A 76 69.31 15.52 -8.86
C PRO A 76 70.40 16.49 -8.38
N GLY A 77 70.65 16.51 -7.07
CA GLY A 77 71.65 17.39 -6.45
C GLY A 77 71.07 18.60 -5.69
N TRP A 78 69.77 18.62 -5.39
CA TRP A 78 69.21 19.62 -4.48
C TRP A 78 69.70 19.41 -3.04
N LEU A 79 70.25 20.46 -2.42
CA LEU A 79 70.55 20.53 -0.99
C LEU A 79 69.93 21.81 -0.39
N PRO A 80 69.54 21.80 0.90
CA PRO A 80 69.08 23.01 1.58
C PRO A 80 70.17 24.08 1.63
N SER A 81 69.78 25.36 1.51
CA SER A 81 70.70 26.51 1.55
C SER A 81 71.53 26.58 2.83
N THR A 82 71.00 26.09 3.96
CA THR A 82 71.74 25.96 5.21
C THR A 82 72.94 25.04 5.10
N VAL A 83 72.85 23.95 4.34
CA VAL A 83 73.92 22.96 4.20
C VAL A 83 75.10 23.50 3.37
N HIS A 84 74.88 24.53 2.55
CA HIS A 84 75.94 25.16 1.75
C HIS A 84 76.96 25.95 2.59
N ASP A 85 76.57 26.50 3.74
CA ASP A 85 77.41 27.37 4.58
C ASP A 85 78.06 26.64 5.77
N LEU A 86 77.88 25.32 5.89
CA LEU A 86 78.35 24.52 7.03
C LEU A 86 79.84 24.10 6.91
N SER A 87 80.51 23.99 8.06
CA SER A 87 81.90 23.50 8.12
C SER A 87 82.00 22.00 7.83
N THR A 88 83.14 21.50 7.37
CA THR A 88 83.35 20.08 7.07
C THR A 88 83.13 19.16 8.28
N ASN A 89 83.41 19.67 9.50
CA ASN A 89 83.16 18.93 10.73
C ASN A 89 81.66 18.82 11.03
N ASP A 90 80.90 19.90 10.77
CA ASP A 90 79.44 19.92 10.96
C ASP A 90 78.72 19.08 9.91
N LEU A 91 79.18 19.09 8.65
CA LEU A 91 78.67 18.20 7.60
C LEU A 91 78.88 16.71 7.94
N ARG A 92 80.03 16.37 8.54
CA ARG A 92 80.30 15.00 8.98
C ARG A 92 79.35 14.58 10.10
N ARG A 93 79.12 15.46 11.07
CA ARG A 93 78.15 15.23 12.15
C ARG A 93 76.72 15.10 11.63
N LEU A 94 76.35 15.94 10.66
CA LEU A 94 75.06 15.87 9.96
C LEU A 94 74.87 14.53 9.25
N LEU A 95 75.92 14.02 8.59
CA LEU A 95 75.88 12.75 7.87
C LEU A 95 75.82 11.54 8.83
N GLU A 96 76.39 11.68 10.03
CA GLU A 96 76.44 10.66 11.08
C GLU A 96 75.10 10.52 11.83
N ASP A 97 74.35 11.62 11.98
CA ASP A 97 73.08 11.67 12.73
C ASP A 97 71.84 11.64 11.80
N PRO A 98 71.17 10.48 11.59
CA PRO A 98 70.01 10.37 10.70
C PRO A 98 68.76 11.11 11.21
N GLU A 99 68.62 11.27 12.52
CA GLU A 99 67.51 12.04 13.10
C GLU A 99 67.62 13.53 12.78
N LEU A 100 68.84 14.06 12.72
CA LEU A 100 69.10 15.45 12.35
C LEU A 100 68.82 15.70 10.86
N GLN A 101 69.13 14.72 10.00
CA GLN A 101 68.76 14.73 8.59
C GLN A 101 67.24 14.75 8.42
N ALA A 102 66.52 13.91 9.17
CA ALA A 102 65.06 13.89 9.16
C ALA A 102 64.46 15.20 9.69
N ALA A 103 65.05 15.82 10.71
CA ALA A 103 64.62 17.10 11.23
C ALA A 103 64.77 18.23 10.19
N LEU A 104 65.92 18.30 9.49
CA LEU A 104 66.17 19.27 8.42
C LEU A 104 65.22 19.10 7.24
N LEU A 105 64.87 17.85 6.88
CA LEU A 105 63.95 17.55 5.80
C LEU A 105 62.48 17.89 6.14
N ASN A 106 62.17 18.11 7.42
CA ASN A 106 60.83 18.49 7.88
C ASN A 106 60.75 19.97 8.29
N ASP A 107 61.86 20.71 8.24
CA ASP A 107 61.92 22.13 8.58
C ASP A 107 61.34 22.98 7.43
N PRO A 108 60.28 23.79 7.65
CA PRO A 108 59.58 24.52 6.59
C PRO A 108 60.47 25.45 5.75
N GLU A 109 61.56 25.96 6.32
CA GLU A 109 62.48 26.88 5.62
C GLU A 109 63.51 26.15 4.72
N ASN A 110 63.81 24.89 5.05
CA ASN A 110 64.88 24.10 4.44
C ASN A 110 64.37 22.94 3.59
N THR A 111 63.05 22.74 3.49
CA THR A 111 62.43 21.60 2.83
C THR A 111 62.15 21.87 1.36
N HIS A 112 62.40 20.89 0.49
CA HIS A 112 62.06 20.99 -0.93
C HIS A 112 60.54 21.06 -1.12
N PRO A 113 60.00 21.94 -2.00
CA PRO A 113 58.56 22.15 -2.17
C PRO A 113 57.76 20.91 -2.58
N SER A 114 58.41 19.84 -3.06
CA SER A 114 57.75 18.57 -3.39
C SER A 114 57.19 17.83 -2.17
N ILE A 115 57.86 17.91 -1.02
CA ILE A 115 57.42 17.24 0.21
C ILE A 115 56.12 17.86 0.73
N PRO A 116 56.00 19.18 0.99
CA PRO A 116 54.75 19.79 1.40
C PRO A 116 53.66 19.65 0.33
N ALA A 117 54.00 19.68 -0.97
CA ALA A 117 53.03 19.44 -2.05
C ALA A 117 52.45 18.00 -2.03
N SER A 118 53.28 16.99 -1.76
CA SER A 118 52.81 15.60 -1.58
C SER A 118 51.95 15.45 -0.32
N GLN A 119 52.38 16.06 0.79
CA GLN A 119 51.67 16.02 2.06
C GLN A 119 50.32 16.74 1.98
N GLU A 120 50.24 17.88 1.30
CA GLU A 120 48.97 18.59 1.08
C GLU A 120 48.00 17.76 0.24
N THR A 121 48.51 17.08 -0.79
CA THR A 121 47.69 16.16 -1.60
C THR A 121 47.14 15.02 -0.76
N LEU A 122 47.97 14.40 0.09
CA LEU A 122 47.54 13.34 1.01
C LEU A 122 46.53 13.86 2.04
N ARG A 123 46.77 15.04 2.64
CA ARG A 123 45.83 15.68 3.58
C ARG A 123 44.48 15.93 2.92
N ARG A 124 44.46 16.46 1.70
CA ARG A 124 43.23 16.69 0.93
C ARG A 124 42.44 15.39 0.68
N ILE A 125 43.13 14.31 0.35
CA ILE A 125 42.49 13.00 0.15
C ILE A 125 41.94 12.46 1.47
N LEU A 126 42.68 12.60 2.58
CA LEU A 126 42.22 12.22 3.92
C LEU A 126 40.99 13.03 4.35
N ASP A 127 41.01 14.34 4.18
CA ASP A 127 39.88 15.22 4.49
C ASP A 127 38.65 14.86 3.67
N SER A 128 38.83 14.58 2.37
CA SER A 128 37.76 14.10 1.48
C SER A 128 37.20 12.74 1.93
N ASN A 129 38.06 11.81 2.38
CA ASN A 129 37.62 10.52 2.89
C ASN A 129 36.81 10.68 4.19
N ILE A 130 37.27 11.51 5.12
CA ILE A 130 36.56 11.84 6.35
C ILE A 130 35.20 12.47 6.05
N GLN A 131 35.15 13.42 5.11
CA GLN A 131 33.90 14.04 4.67
C GLN A 131 32.93 12.99 4.10
N THR A 132 33.44 12.09 3.25
CA THR A 132 32.63 11.02 2.66
C THR A 132 32.11 10.05 3.73
N ALA A 133 32.95 9.64 4.68
CA ALA A 133 32.56 8.78 5.80
C ALA A 133 31.47 9.45 6.66
N SER A 134 31.61 10.74 6.97
CA SER A 134 30.61 11.49 7.74
C SER A 134 29.26 11.59 7.00
N SER A 135 29.29 11.78 5.68
CA SER A 135 28.10 11.79 4.82
C SER A 135 27.42 10.42 4.79
N LEU A 136 28.19 9.34 4.67
CA LEU A 136 27.67 7.98 4.72
C LEU A 136 27.00 7.67 6.06
N GLN A 137 27.59 8.09 7.17
CA GLN A 137 26.99 7.93 8.50
C GLN A 137 25.67 8.69 8.63
N GLN A 138 25.58 9.92 8.09
CA GLN A 138 24.32 10.68 8.07
C GLN A 138 23.24 9.97 7.24
N VAL A 139 23.58 9.48 6.06
CA VAL A 139 22.65 8.75 5.19
C VAL A 139 22.20 7.44 5.84
N GLU A 140 23.11 6.70 6.47
CA GLU A 140 22.81 5.47 7.19
C GLU A 140 21.81 5.72 8.32
N SER A 141 22.06 6.73 9.16
CA SER A 141 21.14 7.10 10.23
C SER A 141 19.77 7.47 9.66
N ARG A 142 19.68 8.30 8.63
CA ARG A 142 18.40 8.66 7.98
C ARG A 142 17.67 7.43 7.44
N LEU A 143 18.39 6.52 6.81
CA LEU A 143 17.82 5.31 6.24
C LEU A 143 17.34 4.34 7.33
N SER A 144 18.04 4.23 8.47
CA SER A 144 17.57 3.45 9.62
C SER A 144 16.26 4.00 10.19
N HIS A 145 16.14 5.33 10.35
CA HIS A 145 14.92 5.99 10.79
C HIS A 145 13.76 5.77 9.81
N GLN A 146 14.03 5.89 8.51
CA GLN A 146 13.02 5.65 7.46
C GLN A 146 12.56 4.18 7.45
N ARG A 147 13.45 3.22 7.68
CA ARG A 147 13.09 1.80 7.82
C ARG A 147 12.20 1.59 9.05
N ALA A 148 12.56 2.13 10.21
CA ALA A 148 11.74 2.01 11.41
C ALA A 148 10.34 2.62 11.23
N ALA A 149 10.26 3.81 10.61
CA ALA A 149 8.98 4.49 10.34
C ALA A 149 8.11 3.74 9.31
N THR A 150 8.71 3.15 8.28
CA THR A 150 7.95 2.34 7.29
C THR A 150 7.50 1.02 7.89
N GLN A 151 8.30 0.38 8.73
CA GLN A 151 7.93 -0.84 9.46
C GLN A 151 6.75 -0.61 10.40
N SER A 152 6.77 0.46 11.20
CA SER A 152 5.66 0.78 12.10
C SER A 152 4.37 1.10 11.32
N ARG A 153 4.49 1.86 10.21
CA ARG A 153 3.36 2.15 9.32
C ARG A 153 2.79 0.88 8.67
N LEU A 154 3.64 -0.06 8.26
CA LEU A 154 3.21 -1.31 7.65
C LEU A 154 2.45 -2.18 8.66
N ILE A 155 2.94 -2.28 9.90
CA ILE A 155 2.24 -2.99 10.98
C ILE A 155 0.89 -2.34 11.25
N ALA A 156 0.82 -1.01 11.33
CA ALA A 156 -0.43 -0.28 11.50
C ALA A 156 -1.43 -0.53 10.35
N LEU A 157 -0.96 -0.54 9.10
CA LEU A 157 -1.79 -0.84 7.93
C LEU A 157 -2.33 -2.27 7.97
N ARG A 158 -1.51 -3.26 8.34
CA ARG A 158 -1.97 -4.64 8.50
C ARG A 158 -3.03 -4.78 9.58
N ALA A 159 -2.85 -4.10 10.71
CA ALA A 159 -3.86 -4.07 11.78
C ALA A 159 -5.19 -3.46 11.29
N LEU A 160 -5.13 -2.37 10.53
CA LEU A 160 -6.31 -1.73 9.94
C LEU A 160 -6.99 -2.62 8.89
N GLU A 161 -6.21 -3.32 8.07
CA GLU A 161 -6.73 -4.27 7.08
C GLU A 161 -7.48 -5.43 7.76
N GLN A 162 -6.90 -5.99 8.82
CA GLN A 162 -7.55 -7.03 9.60
C GLN A 162 -8.86 -6.52 10.23
N GLN A 163 -8.83 -5.33 10.83
CA GLN A 163 -10.04 -4.69 11.38
C GLN A 163 -11.12 -4.49 10.31
N HIS A 164 -10.73 -4.06 9.10
CA HIS A 164 -11.66 -3.87 7.99
C HIS A 164 -12.29 -5.19 7.54
N LYS A 165 -11.49 -6.26 7.41
CA LYS A 165 -11.99 -7.60 7.09
C LYS A 165 -12.97 -8.11 8.14
N THR A 166 -12.64 -7.93 9.43
CA THR A 166 -13.55 -8.30 10.52
C THR A 166 -14.86 -7.53 10.44
N LYS A 167 -14.81 -6.21 10.18
CA LYS A 167 -16.02 -5.40 10.01
C LYS A 167 -16.88 -5.86 8.84
N ILE A 168 -16.28 -6.19 7.69
CA ILE A 168 -17.04 -6.72 6.54
C ILE A 168 -17.74 -8.01 6.94
N VAL A 169 -17.03 -8.95 7.57
CA VAL A 169 -17.62 -10.22 7.99
C VAL A 169 -18.75 -10.00 8.99
N GLU A 170 -18.57 -9.12 9.99
CA GLU A 170 -19.63 -8.77 10.93
C GLU A 170 -20.86 -8.18 10.22
N THR A 171 -20.65 -7.26 9.27
CA THR A 171 -21.76 -6.69 8.51
C THR A 171 -22.46 -7.75 7.64
N GLU A 172 -21.71 -8.60 6.95
CA GLU A 172 -22.27 -9.70 6.16
C GLU A 172 -23.05 -10.67 7.05
N ASP A 173 -22.53 -11.01 8.23
CA ASP A 173 -23.22 -11.88 9.19
C ASP A 173 -24.54 -11.27 9.67
N THR A 174 -24.58 -9.96 9.94
CA THR A 174 -25.84 -9.28 10.26
C THR A 174 -26.81 -9.24 9.07
N LEU A 175 -26.30 -9.01 7.85
CA LEU A 175 -27.10 -8.93 6.63
C LEU A 175 -27.63 -10.29 6.17
N LYS A 176 -26.92 -11.40 6.46
CA LYS A 176 -27.38 -12.77 6.13
C LYS A 176 -28.77 -13.05 6.67
N GLY A 177 -29.10 -12.58 7.88
CA GLY A 177 -30.43 -12.72 8.47
C GLY A 177 -31.54 -11.94 7.75
N PHE A 178 -31.17 -10.90 7.00
CA PHE A 178 -32.07 -10.11 6.17
C PHE A 178 -31.94 -10.45 4.68
N SER A 179 -31.19 -11.50 4.34
CA SER A 179 -31.12 -11.99 2.96
C SER A 179 -32.51 -12.45 2.49
N PRO A 180 -32.83 -12.32 1.19
CA PRO A 180 -34.12 -12.76 0.66
C PRO A 180 -34.45 -14.21 1.01
N MET A 181 -33.43 -15.08 1.01
CA MET A 181 -33.58 -16.48 1.38
C MET A 181 -33.89 -16.67 2.87
N ALA A 182 -33.20 -15.95 3.77
CA ALA A 182 -33.48 -16.02 5.21
C ALA A 182 -34.87 -15.47 5.56
N LEU A 183 -35.28 -14.37 4.91
CA LEU A 183 -36.63 -13.80 5.06
C LEU A 183 -37.70 -14.78 4.57
N TYR A 184 -37.48 -15.43 3.43
CA TYR A 184 -38.37 -16.46 2.91
C TYR A 184 -38.47 -17.66 3.85
N GLN A 185 -37.34 -18.17 4.34
CA GLN A 185 -37.31 -19.28 5.30
C GLN A 185 -38.07 -18.92 6.57
N ARG A 186 -37.86 -17.73 7.12
CA ARG A 186 -38.60 -17.23 8.29
C ARG A 186 -40.09 -17.11 8.01
N LEU A 187 -40.48 -16.62 6.82
CA LEU A 187 -41.87 -16.51 6.43
C LEU A 187 -42.52 -17.89 6.33
N ASN A 188 -41.85 -18.85 5.67
CA ASN A 188 -42.32 -20.22 5.53
C ASN A 188 -42.46 -20.93 6.89
N ALA A 189 -41.45 -20.81 7.76
CA ALA A 189 -41.52 -21.33 9.13
C ALA A 189 -42.69 -20.71 9.90
N SER A 190 -42.86 -19.38 9.83
CA SER A 190 -43.96 -18.69 10.51
C SER A 190 -45.34 -19.02 9.95
N ALA A 191 -45.44 -19.49 8.70
CA ALA A 191 -46.70 -19.97 8.12
C ALA A 191 -47.01 -21.38 8.64
N GLN A 192 -46.02 -22.28 8.61
CA GLN A 192 -46.15 -23.64 9.15
C GLN A 192 -46.49 -23.64 10.65
N GLU A 193 -45.86 -22.77 11.44
CA GLU A 193 -46.16 -22.62 12.87
C GLU A 193 -47.61 -22.17 13.12
N GLN A 194 -48.19 -21.33 12.23
CA GLN A 194 -49.59 -20.91 12.38
C GLN A 194 -50.56 -21.99 11.95
N ASP A 195 -50.24 -22.72 10.89
CA ASP A 195 -51.05 -23.88 10.49
C ASP A 195 -51.04 -24.95 11.59
N ALA A 196 -49.89 -25.16 12.25
CA ALA A 196 -49.77 -26.04 13.41
C ALA A 196 -50.55 -25.49 14.62
N LEU A 197 -50.54 -24.18 14.86
CA LEU A 197 -51.31 -23.55 15.94
C LEU A 197 -52.82 -23.67 15.70
N VAL A 198 -53.30 -23.47 14.48
CA VAL A 198 -54.72 -23.67 14.12
C VAL A 198 -55.13 -25.11 14.39
N LYS A 199 -54.33 -26.08 13.95
CA LYS A 199 -54.57 -27.50 14.24
C LYS A 199 -54.56 -27.78 15.74
N GLY A 200 -53.58 -27.26 16.47
CA GLY A 200 -53.50 -27.42 17.92
C GLY A 200 -54.71 -26.83 18.67
N ILE A 201 -55.25 -25.70 18.20
CA ILE A 201 -56.50 -25.14 18.75
C ILE A 201 -57.67 -26.08 18.44
N GLU A 202 -57.80 -26.58 17.22
CA GLU A 202 -58.84 -27.53 16.82
C GLU A 202 -58.77 -28.83 17.63
N ASP A 203 -57.58 -29.41 17.76
CA ASP A 203 -57.32 -30.62 18.54
C ASP A 203 -57.62 -30.40 20.02
N SER A 204 -57.23 -29.24 20.60
CA SER A 204 -57.52 -28.93 22.00
C SER A 204 -59.02 -28.86 22.32
N PHE A 205 -59.83 -28.42 21.37
CA PHE A 205 -61.29 -28.37 21.53
C PHE A 205 -61.94 -29.75 21.37
N LEU A 206 -61.37 -30.60 20.53
CA LEU A 206 -61.83 -31.98 20.33
C LEU A 206 -61.45 -32.88 21.53
N ASP A 207 -60.26 -32.70 22.11
CA ASP A 207 -59.77 -33.46 23.27
C ASP A 207 -60.55 -33.16 24.56
N GLU A 208 -61.09 -31.95 24.73
CA GLU A 208 -62.04 -31.60 25.81
C GLU A 208 -63.46 -32.18 25.60
N GLY A 209 -63.63 -33.04 24.60
CA GLY A 209 -64.86 -33.78 24.35
C GLY A 209 -66.02 -32.93 23.81
N GLY A 210 -65.78 -31.67 23.44
CA GLY A 210 -66.80 -30.77 22.93
C GLY A 210 -67.88 -30.34 23.95
N LEU A 211 -67.67 -30.60 25.25
CA LEU A 211 -68.58 -30.23 26.34
C LEU A 211 -68.20 -28.89 27.04
N ALA A 212 -67.60 -27.95 26.31
CA ALA A 212 -67.23 -26.66 26.87
C ALA A 212 -68.46 -25.75 27.14
N PRO A 213 -68.49 -24.98 28.25
CA PRO A 213 -69.53 -23.99 28.49
C PRO A 213 -69.58 -22.92 27.38
N ASP A 214 -70.77 -22.36 27.12
CA ASP A 214 -71.03 -21.47 25.98
C ASP A 214 -70.04 -20.29 25.85
N ARG A 215 -69.54 -19.78 26.98
CA ARG A 215 -68.51 -18.74 27.03
C ARG A 215 -67.17 -19.19 26.46
N GLU A 216 -66.73 -20.41 26.78
CA GLU A 216 -65.48 -20.98 26.28
C GLU A 216 -65.57 -21.31 24.79
N VAL A 217 -66.76 -21.72 24.33
CA VAL A 217 -67.04 -21.92 22.90
C VAL A 217 -66.90 -20.59 22.13
N GLN A 218 -67.46 -19.49 22.65
CA GLN A 218 -67.29 -18.18 22.00
C GLN A 218 -65.84 -17.71 21.97
N ASP A 219 -65.09 -17.92 23.05
CA ASP A 219 -63.68 -17.59 23.11
C ASP A 219 -62.83 -18.45 22.17
N PHE A 220 -63.15 -19.73 22.04
CA PHE A 220 -62.56 -20.64 21.06
C PHE A 220 -62.82 -20.18 19.63
N VAL A 221 -64.08 -19.91 19.26
CA VAL A 221 -64.46 -19.47 17.91
C VAL A 221 -63.74 -18.18 17.53
N ARG A 222 -63.61 -17.25 18.48
CA ARG A 222 -62.85 -16.01 18.28
C ARG A 222 -61.37 -16.30 18.02
N ARG A 223 -60.71 -17.09 18.88
CA ARG A 223 -59.29 -17.46 18.72
C ARG A 223 -59.03 -18.23 17.43
N LEU A 224 -59.90 -19.17 17.08
CA LEU A 224 -59.80 -19.97 15.86
C LEU A 224 -59.94 -19.08 14.61
N ARG A 225 -60.91 -18.16 14.61
CA ARG A 225 -61.09 -17.22 13.49
C ARG A 225 -59.88 -16.30 13.33
N GLU A 226 -59.34 -15.79 14.42
CA GLU A 226 -58.14 -14.95 14.41
C GLU A 226 -56.91 -15.73 13.91
N ALA A 227 -56.69 -16.94 14.40
CA ALA A 227 -55.59 -17.82 13.98
C ALA A 227 -55.70 -18.19 12.49
N LYS A 228 -56.89 -18.59 12.01
CA LYS A 228 -57.15 -18.89 10.59
C LYS A 228 -56.95 -17.68 9.69
N ARG A 229 -57.35 -16.49 10.14
CA ARG A 229 -57.11 -15.24 9.41
C ARG A 229 -55.61 -14.98 9.24
N VAL A 230 -54.82 -15.15 10.30
CA VAL A 230 -53.36 -14.95 10.26
C VAL A 230 -52.69 -15.99 9.37
N ALA A 231 -53.09 -17.26 9.47
CA ALA A 231 -52.59 -18.34 8.61
C ALA A 231 -52.86 -18.05 7.12
N PHE A 232 -54.09 -17.66 6.77
CA PHE A 232 -54.46 -17.27 5.41
C PHE A 232 -53.56 -16.14 4.88
N LEU A 233 -53.41 -15.04 5.62
CA LEU A 233 -52.59 -13.90 5.19
C LEU A 233 -51.10 -14.25 5.01
N ARG A 234 -50.57 -15.18 5.81
CA ARG A 234 -49.17 -15.63 5.67
C ARG A 234 -48.98 -16.52 4.45
N ASN A 235 -49.91 -17.43 4.18
CA ASN A 235 -49.91 -18.26 2.98
C ASN A 235 -50.07 -17.42 1.70
N GLU A 236 -50.95 -16.42 1.72
CA GLU A 236 -51.13 -15.48 0.60
C GLU A 236 -49.87 -14.63 0.35
N ARG A 237 -49.14 -14.26 1.41
CA ARG A 237 -47.86 -13.54 1.29
C ARG A 237 -46.75 -14.47 0.78
N LYS A 238 -46.77 -15.75 1.16
CA LYS A 238 -45.85 -16.77 0.65
C LYS A 238 -46.06 -17.00 -0.85
N GLU A 239 -47.31 -17.20 -1.28
CA GLU A 239 -47.67 -17.40 -2.68
C GLU A 239 -47.26 -16.20 -3.54
N ARG A 240 -47.54 -14.97 -3.06
CA ARG A 240 -47.01 -13.76 -3.72
C ARG A 240 -45.49 -13.72 -3.78
N TRP A 241 -44.81 -14.29 -2.80
CA TRP A 241 -43.36 -14.39 -2.80
C TRP A 241 -42.85 -15.39 -3.83
N ASP A 242 -43.46 -16.57 -3.91
CA ASP A 242 -43.13 -17.61 -4.88
C ASP A 242 -43.37 -17.12 -6.33
N GLU A 243 -44.39 -16.28 -6.54
CA GLU A 243 -44.67 -15.62 -7.82
C GLU A 243 -43.80 -14.40 -8.13
N GLY A 244 -42.92 -13.99 -7.21
CA GLY A 244 -42.05 -12.81 -7.38
C GLY A 244 -42.78 -11.46 -7.27
N ARG A 245 -44.00 -11.43 -6.74
CA ARG A 245 -44.80 -10.20 -6.47
C ARG A 245 -44.48 -9.57 -5.12
N VAL A 246 -43.22 -9.61 -4.69
CA VAL A 246 -42.75 -9.06 -3.40
C VAL A 246 -42.21 -7.66 -3.61
N GLY A 247 -42.72 -6.68 -2.86
CA GLY A 247 -42.27 -5.30 -2.95
C GLY A 247 -42.95 -4.57 -4.10
N GLY A 248 -44.16 -4.05 -3.84
CA GLY A 248 -44.80 -3.09 -4.72
C GLY A 248 -44.06 -1.76 -4.68
N TRP A 249 -43.04 -1.61 -5.51
CA TRP A 249 -42.58 -0.32 -6.03
C TRP A 249 -42.51 -0.48 -7.55
N ARG A 250 -43.59 -0.07 -8.21
CA ARG A 250 -43.58 0.36 -9.61
C ARG A 250 -43.44 1.86 -9.64
#